data_AF-A0A382CU73-F1
#
_entry.id   AF-A0A382CU73-F1
#
_cell.length_a   1.000
_cell.length_b   1.000
_cell.length_c   1.000
_cell.angle_alpha   90.00
_cell.angle_beta   90.00
_cell.angle_gamma   90.00
#
_symmetry.space_group_name_H-M   'P 1'
#
loop_
_entity.id
_entity.type
_entity.pdbx_description
1 polymer ?
#
loop_
_entity_poly.entity_id
_entity_poly.type
_entity_poly.pdbx_seq_one_letter_code
_entity_poly.pdbx_strand_id
1 'polypeptide(L)' 'MKSKDLASLAAGALEDIKGEHIVVLDITQQTDIADVMIVVSGNSHRQVKALAQSVIDAAKGTGCQVLGVEG' A
#
# COMPACT_ATOMS: atom_id res chain seq x y z
N MET A 1 5.22 14.29 2.20
CA MET A 1 4.90 13.27 3.23
C MET A 1 6.13 12.38 3.39
N LYS A 2 6.49 11.92 4.60
CA LYS A 2 7.64 11.02 4.77
C LYS A 2 7.26 9.58 4.38
N SER A 3 8.24 8.75 4.00
CA SER A 3 8.00 7.38 3.53
C SER A 3 7.24 6.51 4.54
N LYS A 4 7.57 6.63 5.84
CA LYS A 4 6.87 5.92 6.93
C LYS A 4 5.40 6.37 7.11
N ASP A 5 5.12 7.64 6.87
CA ASP A 5 3.75 8.17 6.98
C ASP A 5 2.90 7.64 5.82
N LEU A 6 3.47 7.56 4.61
CA LEU A 6 2.81 6.96 3.44
C LEU A 6 2.57 5.47 3.62
N ALA A 7 3.54 4.75 4.18
CA ALA A 7 3.37 3.34 4.49
C ALA A 7 2.24 3.11 5.51
N SER A 8 2.16 3.94 6.56
CA SER A 8 1.10 3.83 7.58
C SER A 8 -0.28 4.12 7.00
N LEU A 9 -0.38 5.14 6.13
CA LEU A 9 -1.61 5.44 5.41
C LEU A 9 -2.05 4.30 4.49
N ALA A 10 -1.12 3.73 3.73
CA ALA A 10 -1.41 2.60 2.86
C ALA A 10 -1.82 1.36 3.66
N ALA A 11 -1.13 1.06 4.77
CA ALA A 11 -1.51 -0.04 5.66
C ALA A 11 -2.92 0.15 6.24
N GLY A 12 -3.28 1.35 6.69
CA GLY A 12 -4.63 1.66 7.17
C GLY A 12 -5.71 1.45 6.10
N ALA A 13 -5.46 1.91 4.86
CA ALA A 13 -6.37 1.69 3.75
C ALA A 13 -6.56 0.18 3.43
N LEU A 14 -5.51 -0.62 3.59
CA LEU A 14 -5.60 -2.08 3.44
C LEU A 14 -6.40 -2.72 4.58
N GLU A 15 -6.26 -2.23 5.82
CA GLU A 15 -7.03 -2.68 6.99
C GLU A 15 -8.53 -2.38 6.84
N ASP A 16 -8.89 -1.22 6.27
CA ASP A 16 -10.30 -0.83 6.02
C ASP A 16 -11.03 -1.83 5.11
N ILE A 17 -10.30 -2.45 4.16
CA ILE A 17 -10.82 -3.48 3.24
C ILE A 17 -10.59 -4.91 3.79
N LYS A 18 -10.15 -5.03 5.05
CA LYS A 18 -9.87 -6.29 5.74
C LYS A 18 -8.83 -7.14 5.00
N GLY A 19 -7.75 -6.50 4.57
CA GLY A 19 -6.59 -7.20 4.01
C GLY A 19 -6.00 -8.18 5.03
N GLU A 20 -5.58 -9.35 4.56
CA GLU A 20 -5.00 -10.40 5.40
C GLU A 20 -3.48 -10.38 5.32
N HIS A 21 -2.82 -10.75 6.42
CA HIS A 21 -1.36 -10.85 6.50
C HIS A 21 -0.64 -9.58 6.01
N ILE A 22 -1.12 -8.41 6.42
CA ILE A 22 -0.48 -7.13 6.09
C ILE A 22 0.88 -7.07 6.78
N VAL A 23 1.95 -7.02 6.00
CA VAL A 23 3.33 -6.93 6.48
C VAL A 23 3.98 -5.70 5.86
N VAL A 24 4.58 -4.87 6.71
CA VAL A 24 5.36 -3.70 6.32
C VAL A 24 6.84 -4.03 6.46
N LEU A 25 7.59 -3.93 5.37
CA LEU A 25 9.01 -4.24 5.28
C LEU A 25 9.81 -2.96 5.03
N ASP A 26 10.81 -2.71 5.86
CA ASP A 26 11.86 -1.73 5.58
C ASP A 26 12.86 -2.39 4.63
N ILE A 27 12.99 -1.83 3.43
CA ILE A 27 13.84 -2.36 2.36
C ILE A 27 15.00 -1.40 1.99
N THR A 28 15.23 -0.37 2.80
CA THR A 28 16.30 0.63 2.60
C THR A 28 17.70 0.03 2.54
N GLN A 29 17.89 -1.13 3.15
CA GLN A 29 19.18 -1.85 3.15
C GLN A 29 19.33 -2.82 1.96
N GLN A 30 18.30 -2.97 1.14
CA GLN A 30 18.21 -3.96 0.07
C GLN A 30 18.18 -3.32 -1.31
N THR A 31 17.64 -2.10 -1.44
CA THR A 31 17.56 -1.37 -2.71
C THR A 31 17.44 0.13 -2.50
N ASP A 32 17.98 0.92 -3.44
CA ASP A 32 17.86 2.37 -3.47
C ASP A 32 16.58 2.87 -4.17
N ILE A 33 15.75 1.96 -4.71
CA ILE A 33 14.57 2.32 -5.50
C ILE A 33 13.38 2.74 -4.60
N ALA A 34 13.25 2.11 -3.43
CA ALA A 34 12.15 2.36 -2.50
C ALA A 34 12.55 2.07 -1.05
N ASP A 35 11.96 2.80 -0.10
CA ASP A 35 12.26 2.64 1.33
C ASP A 35 11.41 1.56 2.02
N VAL A 36 10.15 1.43 1.60
CA VAL A 36 9.17 0.57 2.27
C VAL A 36 8.39 -0.25 1.24
N MET A 37 8.21 -1.53 1.54
CA MET A 37 7.36 -2.45 0.79
C MET A 37 6.25 -2.98 1.70
N ILE A 38 5.02 -3.03 1.21
CA ILE A 38 3.88 -3.59 1.94
C ILE A 38 3.36 -4.79 1.17
N VAL A 39 3.21 -5.92 1.86
CA VAL A 39 2.65 -7.16 1.30
C VAL A 39 1.34 -7.45 2.01
N VAL A 40 0.32 -7.82 1.24
CA VAL A 40 -1.04 -8.12 1.73
C VAL A 40 -1.67 -9.21 0.88
N SER A 41 -2.52 -10.03 1.50
CA SER A 41 -3.34 -11.03 0.83
C SER A 41 -4.82 -10.62 0.83
N GLY A 42 -5.53 -10.96 -0.24
CA GLY A 42 -6.98 -10.82 -0.33
C GLY A 42 -7.61 -12.17 -0.68
N ASN A 43 -8.79 -12.45 -0.11
CA ASN A 43 -9.49 -13.73 -0.24
C ASN A 43 -10.18 -13.95 -1.60
N SER A 44 -10.22 -12.93 -2.45
CA SER A 44 -10.78 -13.04 -3.79
C SER A 44 -10.21 -11.96 -4.70
N HIS A 45 -10.25 -12.18 -6.03
CA HIS A 45 -9.87 -11.17 -7.01
C HIS A 45 -10.61 -9.84 -6.81
N ARG A 46 -11.90 -9.89 -6.43
CA ARG A 46 -12.69 -8.68 -6.15
C ARG A 46 -12.13 -7.92 -4.95
N GLN A 47 -11.74 -8.62 -3.87
CA GLN A 47 -11.15 -7.99 -2.71
C GLN A 47 -9.75 -7.43 -3.03
N VAL A 48 -8.93 -8.14 -3.79
CA VAL A 48 -7.61 -7.66 -4.22
C VAL A 48 -7.73 -6.35 -5.01
N LYS A 49 -8.69 -6.27 -5.94
CA LYS A 49 -8.98 -5.02 -6.66
C LYS A 49 -9.44 -3.89 -5.73
N ALA A 50 -10.27 -4.20 -4.74
CA ALA A 50 -10.73 -3.22 -3.75
C ALA A 50 -9.59 -2.71 -2.84
N LEU A 51 -8.68 -3.61 -2.41
CA LEU A 51 -7.48 -3.26 -1.65
C LEU A 51 -6.59 -2.28 -2.43
N ALA A 52 -6.29 -2.61 -3.69
CA ALA A 52 -5.50 -1.74 -4.56
C ALA A 52 -6.17 -0.36 -4.75
N GLN A 53 -7.48 -0.34 -5.04
CA GLN A 53 -8.22 0.90 -5.22
C GLN A 53 -8.24 1.76 -3.95
N SER A 54 -8.44 1.15 -2.77
CA SER A 54 -8.45 1.87 -1.50
C SER A 54 -7.12 2.57 -1.22
N VAL A 55 -5.98 1.91 -1.47
CA VAL A 55 -4.65 2.52 -1.34
C VAL A 55 -4.46 3.67 -2.32
N ILE A 56 -4.91 3.51 -3.58
CA ILE A 56 -4.83 4.56 -4.61
C ILE A 56 -5.63 5.79 -4.18
N ASP A 57 -6.85 5.59 -3.70
CA ASP A 57 -7.74 6.68 -3.30
C ASP A 57 -7.22 7.40 -2.06
N ALA A 58 -6.71 6.65 -1.07
CA ALA A 58 -6.09 7.21 0.12
C ALA A 58 -4.85 8.05 -0.23
N ALA A 59 -3.96 7.55 -1.11
CA ALA A 59 -2.77 8.27 -1.53
C ALA A 59 -3.10 9.56 -2.31
N LYS A 60 -4.10 9.51 -3.21
CA LYS A 60 -4.60 10.69 -3.92
C LYS A 60 -5.21 11.72 -2.97
N GLY A 61 -5.92 11.26 -1.94
CA GLY A 61 -6.51 12.12 -0.90
C GLY A 61 -5.49 12.97 -0.14
N THR A 62 -4.23 12.52 -0.04
CA THR A 62 -3.14 13.27 0.58
C THR A 62 -2.27 14.03 -0.42
N GLY A 63 -2.66 14.09 -1.70
CA GLY A 63 -1.88 14.73 -2.76
C GLY A 63 -0.62 13.96 -3.17
N CYS A 64 -0.48 12.69 -2.76
CA CYS A 64 0.61 11.84 -3.21
C CYS A 64 0.28 11.27 -4.59
N GLN A 65 1.23 11.42 -5.52
CA GLN A 65 1.07 10.91 -6.88
C GLN A 65 1.34 9.40 -6.89
N VAL A 66 0.36 8.64 -7.39
CA VAL A 66 0.54 7.23 -7.73
C VAL A 66 1.26 7.15 -9.07
N LEU A 67 2.45 6.53 -9.09
CA LEU A 67 3.28 6.46 -10.30
C LEU A 67 2.77 5.43 -11.31
N GLY A 68 2.16 4.35 -10.84
CA GLY A 68 1.62 3.28 -11.66
C GLY A 68 0.83 2.27 -10.84
N VAL A 69 0.01 1.48 -11.53
CA VAL A 69 -0.77 0.38 -10.97
C VAL A 69 -0.69 -0.75 -11.99
N GLU A 70 -0.21 -1.92 -11.58
CA GLU A 70 -0.04 -3.08 -12.47
C GLU A 70 -0.75 -4.30 -11.88
N GLY A 71 -1.45 -5.06 -12.74
CA GLY A 71 -2.23 -6.24 -12.38
C GLY A 71 -3.62 -6.33 -13.04
#